data_AF-A0A379FME3-F1
#
_entry.id   AF-A0A379FME3-F1
#
_cell.length_a   1.000
_cell.length_b   1.000
_cell.length_c   1.000
_cell.angle_alpha   90.00
_cell.angle_beta   90.00
_cell.angle_gamma   90.00
#
_symmetry.space_group_name_H-M   'P 1'
#
loop_
_entity.id
_entity.type
_entity.pdbx_description
1 polymer ?
#
loop_
_entity_poly.entity_id
_entity_poly.type
_entity_poly.pdbx_seq_one_letter_code
_entity_poly.pdbx_strand_id
1 'polypeptide(L)'
;MVTDELLTIKLDMITFTALGALLLIASNVIIKKFPFFMKYSIPSPVIGGFMFSIVMWLAYQFNIVELNFDNTLYDLSMYIFFVTIGLMTGVKLLVSGGKILLIYMVICWGLAFMQNGVSIWFIICFRY
;
A
#
# COMPACT_ATOMS: atom_id res chain seq x y z
N MET A 1 18.84 -24.73 -10.71
CA MET A 1 18.03 -25.39 -11.76
C MET A 1 16.61 -25.42 -11.20
N VAL A 2 15.79 -24.41 -11.42
CA VAL A 2 15.28 -23.93 -12.71
C VAL A 2 15.32 -22.40 -12.73
N THR A 3 16.12 -21.81 -13.63
CA THR A 3 15.92 -20.41 -14.04
C THR A 3 14.96 -20.46 -15.20
N ASP A 4 13.67 -20.60 -14.92
CA ASP A 4 12.67 -20.22 -15.91
C ASP A 4 12.88 -18.73 -16.13
N GLU A 5 13.22 -18.33 -17.34
CA GLU A 5 13.30 -16.91 -17.71
C GLU A 5 11.89 -16.35 -17.54
N LEU A 6 11.59 -15.80 -16.36
CA LEU A 6 10.36 -15.08 -16.10
C LEU A 6 10.23 -14.01 -17.18
N LEU A 7 9.06 -13.93 -17.79
CA LEU A 7 8.78 -12.89 -18.77
C LEU A 7 8.77 -11.55 -18.01
N THR A 8 9.88 -10.81 -18.06
CA THR A 8 10.02 -9.53 -17.37
C THR A 8 9.38 -8.43 -18.21
N ILE A 9 8.21 -7.93 -17.80
CA ILE A 9 7.54 -6.82 -18.49
C ILE A 9 7.97 -5.52 -17.81
N LYS A 10 8.62 -4.65 -18.58
CA LYS A 10 8.91 -3.28 -18.15
C LYS A 10 7.69 -2.41 -18.37
N LEU A 11 7.18 -1.82 -17.29
CA LEU A 11 6.15 -0.80 -17.34
C LEU A 11 6.83 0.56 -17.27
N ASP A 12 6.75 1.29 -18.38
CA ASP A 12 7.16 2.68 -18.43
C ASP A 12 6.30 3.55 -17.51
N MET A 13 6.82 4.72 -17.15
CA MET A 13 6.25 5.67 -16.21
C MET A 13 4.76 5.95 -16.48
N ILE A 14 4.39 6.16 -17.75
CA ILE A 14 3.01 6.45 -18.17
C ILE A 14 2.11 5.24 -17.94
N THR A 15 2.53 4.05 -18.37
CA THR A 15 1.74 2.82 -18.25
C THR A 15 1.56 2.41 -16.80
N PHE A 16 2.59 2.53 -15.97
CA PHE A 16 2.50 2.24 -14.53
C PHE A 16 1.51 3.19 -13.83
N THR A 17 1.57 4.48 -14.16
CA THR A 17 0.62 5.48 -13.61
C THR A 17 -0.81 5.20 -14.09
N ALA A 18 -0.99 4.89 -15.37
CA ALA A 18 -2.30 4.56 -15.93
C ALA A 18 -2.89 3.32 -15.26
N LEU A 19 -2.06 2.30 -14.99
CA LEU A 19 -2.47 1.12 -14.22
C LEU A 19 -2.92 1.51 -12.80
N GLY A 20 -2.16 2.38 -12.11
CA GLY A 20 -2.54 2.92 -10.80
C GLY A 20 -3.89 3.65 -10.83
N ALA A 21 -4.14 4.47 -11.84
CA ALA A 21 -5.42 5.16 -12.03
C ALA A 21 -6.58 4.18 -12.29
N LEU A 22 -6.36 3.14 -13.10
CA LEU A 22 -7.35 2.08 -13.34
C LEU A 22 -7.68 1.32 -12.06
N LEU A 23 -6.67 0.95 -11.27
CA LEU A 23 -6.85 0.30 -9.96
C LEU A 23 -7.61 1.19 -8.97
N LEU A 24 -7.38 2.51 -9.00
CA LEU A 24 -8.13 3.47 -8.21
C LEU A 24 -9.61 3.50 -8.62
N ILE A 25 -9.91 3.54 -9.92
CA ILE A 25 -11.30 3.52 -10.40
C ILE A 25 -11.98 2.20 -10.02
N ALA A 26 -11.30 1.07 -10.24
CA ALA A 26 -11.82 -0.25 -9.92
C ALA A 26 -12.13 -0.41 -8.42
N SER A 27 -11.20 0.01 -7.54
CA SER A 27 -11.40 -0.05 -6.08
C SER A 27 -12.53 0.84 -5.58
N ASN A 28 -12.76 2.00 -6.21
CA ASN A 28 -13.92 2.85 -5.91
C ASN A 28 -15.25 2.14 -6.21
N VAL A 29 -15.31 1.35 -7.28
CA VAL A 29 -16.50 0.53 -7.60
C VAL A 29 -16.68 -0.59 -6.57
N ILE A 30 -15.58 -1.23 -6.14
CA ILE A 30 -15.60 -2.31 -5.15
C ILE A 30 -16.13 -1.83 -3.80
N ILE A 31 -15.66 -0.68 -3.30
CA ILE A 31 -16.11 -0.13 -2.00
C ILE A 31 -17.62 0.17 -2.03
N LYS A 32 -18.13 0.69 -3.14
CA LYS A 32 -19.58 0.96 -3.29
C LYS A 32 -20.42 -0.31 -3.22
N LYS A 33 -19.87 -1.45 -3.65
CA LYS A 33 -20.55 -2.74 -3.65
C LYS A 33 -20.45 -3.48 -2.31
N PHE A 34 -19.34 -3.30 -1.59
CA PHE A 34 -19.07 -3.98 -0.32
C PHE A 34 -19.02 -2.99 0.85
N PRO A 35 -20.11 -2.83 1.63
CA PRO A 35 -20.20 -1.83 2.70
C PRO A 35 -19.22 -2.08 3.86
N PHE A 36 -18.61 -3.27 3.93
CA PHE A 36 -17.54 -3.58 4.87
C PHE A 36 -16.39 -2.57 4.79
N PHE A 37 -15.94 -2.24 3.56
CA PHE A 37 -14.81 -1.32 3.39
C PHE A 37 -15.16 0.12 3.79
N MET A 38 -16.43 0.53 3.58
CA MET A 38 -16.92 1.82 4.07
C MET A 38 -17.00 1.86 5.61
N LYS A 39 -17.41 0.76 6.25
CA LYS A 39 -17.52 0.68 7.72
C LYS A 39 -16.19 0.92 8.44
N TYR A 40 -15.08 0.46 7.86
CA TYR A 40 -13.73 0.63 8.42
C TYR A 40 -12.97 1.83 7.84
N SER A 41 -13.63 2.69 7.04
CA SER A 41 -13.03 3.85 6.38
C SER A 41 -11.73 3.54 5.62
N ILE A 42 -11.66 2.35 5.01
CA ILE A 42 -10.47 1.92 4.25
C ILE A 42 -10.46 2.69 2.93
N PRO A 43 -9.41 3.48 2.62
CA PRO A 43 -9.37 4.26 1.38
C PRO A 43 -9.35 3.37 0.14
N SER A 44 -10.02 3.81 -0.94
CA SER A 44 -10.02 3.11 -2.25
C SER A 44 -8.62 2.76 -2.76
N PRO A 45 -7.62 3.68 -2.75
CA PRO A 45 -6.28 3.36 -3.21
C PRO A 45 -5.65 2.14 -2.51
N VAL A 46 -5.89 1.98 -1.21
CA VAL A 46 -5.31 0.88 -0.41
C VAL A 46 -5.89 -0.46 -0.84
N ILE A 47 -7.19 -0.52 -1.11
CA ILE A 47 -7.85 -1.76 -1.57
C ILE A 47 -7.38 -2.13 -2.98
N GLY A 48 -7.27 -1.14 -3.87
CA GLY A 48 -6.78 -1.36 -5.23
C GLY A 48 -5.34 -1.89 -5.23
N GLY A 49 -4.46 -1.24 -4.46
CA GLY A 49 -3.07 -1.68 -4.29
C GLY A 49 -2.96 -3.07 -3.67
N PHE A 50 -3.69 -3.34 -2.59
CA PHE A 50 -3.67 -4.64 -1.92
C PHE A 50 -4.15 -5.79 -2.82
N MET A 51 -5.23 -5.57 -3.58
CA MET A 51 -5.73 -6.55 -4.56
C MET A 51 -4.70 -6.80 -5.66
N PHE A 52 -4.07 -5.74 -6.18
CA PHE A 52 -2.99 -5.85 -7.15
C PHE A 52 -1.79 -6.63 -6.60
N SER A 53 -1.37 -6.35 -5.36
CA SER A 53 -0.26 -7.06 -4.71
C SER A 53 -0.53 -8.57 -4.55
N ILE A 54 -1.77 -8.97 -4.22
CA ILE A 54 -2.13 -10.40 -4.13
C ILE A 54 -2.04 -11.05 -5.51
N VAL A 55 -2.57 -10.41 -6.55
CA VAL A 55 -2.51 -10.93 -7.93
C VAL A 55 -1.07 -11.08 -8.38
N MET A 56 -0.24 -10.07 -8.14
CA MET A 56 1.17 -10.10 -8.50
C MET A 56 1.96 -11.14 -7.71
N TRP A 57 1.66 -11.30 -6.42
CA TRP A 57 2.28 -12.34 -5.59
C TRP A 57 1.92 -13.74 -6.10
N LEU A 58 0.66 -14.00 -6.44
CA LEU A 58 0.26 -15.27 -7.04
C LEU A 58 0.96 -15.50 -8.38
N ALA A 59 1.01 -14.49 -9.24
CA ALA A 59 1.69 -14.57 -10.53
C ALA A 59 3.20 -14.87 -10.38
N TYR A 60 3.83 -14.30 -9.36
CA TYR A 60 5.22 -14.60 -9.00
C TYR A 60 5.40 -16.04 -8.51
N GLN A 61 4.50 -16.53 -7.63
CA GLN A 61 4.56 -17.91 -7.12
C GLN A 61 4.42 -18.97 -8.22
N PHE A 62 3.61 -18.70 -9.24
CA PHE A 62 3.43 -19.58 -10.39
C PHE A 62 4.49 -19.37 -11.50
N ASN A 63 5.51 -18.54 -11.25
CA ASN A 63 6.54 -18.19 -12.21
C ASN A 63 6.00 -17.71 -13.57
N ILE A 64 4.94 -16.90 -13.57
CA ILE A 64 4.27 -16.47 -14.81
C ILE A 64 4.91 -15.19 -15.37
N VAL A 65 5.03 -14.16 -14.54
CA VAL A 65 5.44 -12.82 -14.97
C VAL A 65 6.10 -12.07 -13.82
N GLU A 66 7.14 -11.31 -14.14
CA GLU A 66 7.74 -10.33 -13.23
C GLU A 66 7.58 -8.94 -13.84
N LEU A 67 7.06 -7.99 -13.07
CA LEU A 67 6.87 -6.62 -13.53
C LEU A 67 7.97 -5.73 -12.98
N ASN A 68 8.62 -4.97 -13.86
CA ASN A 68 9.59 -3.96 -13.49
C ASN A 68 8.97 -2.57 -13.75
N PHE A 69 8.83 -1.76 -12.71
CA PHE A 69 8.11 -0.50 -12.76
C PHE A 69 9.06 0.70 -12.72
N ASP A 70 8.81 1.71 -13.55
CA ASP A 70 9.40 3.03 -13.38
C ASP A 70 8.64 3.82 -12.32
N ASN A 71 9.26 4.02 -11.15
CA ASN A 71 8.63 4.65 -9.99
C ASN A 71 8.68 6.18 -9.98
N THR A 72 9.19 6.83 -11.02
CA THR A 72 9.43 8.29 -11.01
C THR A 72 8.15 9.09 -10.69
N LEU A 73 7.02 8.73 -11.31
CA LEU A 73 5.74 9.44 -11.08
C LEU A 73 5.04 8.96 -9.80
N TYR A 74 5.30 7.73 -9.36
CA TYR A 74 4.84 7.20 -8.07
C TYR A 74 5.46 8.00 -6.93
N ASP A 75 6.79 8.19 -6.95
CA ASP A 75 7.51 8.94 -5.92
C ASP A 75 7.05 10.40 -5.89
N LEU A 76 6.94 11.04 -7.06
CA LEU A 76 6.43 12.42 -7.16
C LEU A 76 5.02 12.55 -6.57
N SER A 77 4.11 11.64 -6.95
CA SER A 77 2.72 11.63 -6.48
C SER A 77 2.65 11.38 -4.97
N MET A 78 3.50 10.49 -4.45
CA MET A 78 3.65 10.21 -3.02
C MET A 78 4.08 11.48 -2.26
N TYR A 79 5.09 12.19 -2.75
CA TYR A 79 5.53 13.44 -2.12
C TYR A 79 4.44 14.51 -2.14
N ILE A 80 3.76 14.72 -3.28
CA ILE A 80 2.64 15.69 -3.39
C ILE A 80 1.52 15.32 -2.41
N PHE A 81 1.20 14.04 -2.28
CA PHE A 81 0.19 13.56 -1.33
C PHE A 81 0.56 13.88 0.12
N PHE A 82 1.78 13.55 0.55
CA PHE A 82 2.22 13.83 1.91
C PHE A 82 2.34 15.33 2.21
N VAL A 83 2.83 16.12 1.25
CA VAL A 83 2.87 17.58 1.37
C VAL A 83 1.45 18.14 1.50
N THR A 84 0.51 17.66 0.67
CA THR A 84 -0.89 18.13 0.70
C THR A 84 -1.58 17.75 2.00
N ILE A 85 -1.40 16.53 2.51
CA ILE A 85 -1.91 16.15 3.84
C ILE A 85 -1.31 17.03 4.93
N GLY A 86 0.00 17.26 4.88
CA GLY A 86 0.70 18.14 5.83
C GLY A 86 0.17 19.57 5.81
N LEU A 87 -0.14 20.10 4.62
CA LEU A 87 -0.74 21.43 4.44
C LEU A 87 -2.21 21.47 4.87
N MET A 88 -2.98 20.41 4.63
CA MET A 88 -4.38 20.29 5.07
C MET A 88 -4.49 20.19 6.59
N THR A 89 -3.48 19.64 7.27
CA THR A 89 -3.41 19.65 8.74
C THR A 89 -3.03 21.03 9.25
N GLY A 90 -4.01 21.79 9.74
CA GLY A 90 -3.75 23.05 10.43
C GLY A 90 -3.03 22.83 11.77
N VAL A 91 -2.05 23.70 12.09
CA VAL A 91 -1.32 23.68 13.38
C VAL A 91 -2.30 23.68 14.57
N LYS A 92 -3.44 24.37 14.45
CA LYS A 92 -4.49 24.38 15.48
C LYS A 92 -5.12 23.01 15.73
N LEU A 93 -5.34 22.20 14.69
CA LEU A 93 -5.92 20.85 14.80
C LEU A 93 -4.91 19.88 15.46
N LEU A 94 -3.63 20.03 15.13
CA LEU A 94 -2.56 19.26 15.75
C LEU A 94 -2.44 19.56 17.25
N VAL A 95 -2.48 20.85 17.61
CA VAL A 95 -2.44 21.30 19.01
C VAL A 95 -3.72 20.89 19.75
N SER A 96 -4.89 20.91 19.12
CA SER A 96 -6.15 20.46 19.75
C SER A 96 -6.16 18.95 20.04
N GLY A 97 -5.40 18.16 19.28
CA GLY A 97 -5.17 16.75 19.57
C GLY A 97 -4.33 16.52 20.84
N GLY A 98 -3.51 17.50 21.24
CA GLY A 98 -2.84 17.55 22.54
C GLY A 98 -2.23 16.22 23.01
N LYS A 99 -2.50 15.86 24.27
CA LYS A 99 -1.99 14.62 24.88
C LYS A 99 -2.57 13.34 24.26
N ILE A 100 -3.84 13.37 23.80
CA ILE A 100 -4.49 12.18 23.24
C ILE A 100 -3.82 11.77 21.92
N LEU A 101 -3.42 12.73 21.09
CA LEU A 101 -2.70 12.48 19.84
C LEU A 101 -1.32 11.85 20.10
N LEU A 102 -0.60 12.34 21.11
CA LEU A 102 0.73 11.82 21.46
C LEU A 102 0.64 10.37 21.97
N ILE A 103 -0.33 10.08 22.85
CA ILE A 103 -0.60 8.71 23.32
C ILE A 103 -0.97 7.81 22.15
N TYR A 104 -1.86 8.27 21.26
CA TYR A 104 -2.25 7.54 20.06
C TYR A 104 -1.03 7.23 19.17
N MET A 105 -0.15 8.21 18.91
CA MET A 105 1.08 7.97 18.14
C MET A 105 1.98 6.91 18.78
N VAL A 106 2.20 6.97 20.10
CA VAL A 106 3.03 5.98 20.81
C VAL A 106 2.43 4.58 20.70
N ILE A 107 1.11 4.45 20.84
CA ILE A 107 0.42 3.16 20.67
C ILE A 107 0.58 2.65 19.23
N CYS A 108 0.34 3.49 18.23
CA CYS A 108 0.52 3.12 16.82
C CYS A 108 1.96 2.68 16.52
N TRP A 109 2.95 3.38 17.09
CA TRP A 109 4.35 3.04 16.89
C TRP A 109 4.71 1.72 17.56
N GLY A 110 4.23 1.49 18.79
CA GLY A 110 4.34 0.21 19.47
C GLY A 110 3.72 -0.93 18.68
N LEU A 111 2.52 -0.74 18.13
CA LEU A 111 1.85 -1.71 17.26
C LEU A 111 2.66 -1.98 15.99
N ALA A 112 3.27 -0.96 15.37
CA ALA A 112 4.12 -1.15 14.19
C ALA A 112 5.36 -1.99 14.51
N PHE A 113 6.01 -1.76 15.66
CA PHE A 113 7.12 -2.61 16.11
C PHE A 113 6.66 -4.05 16.36
N MET A 114 5.49 -4.25 16.98
CA MET A 114 4.93 -5.58 17.20
C MET A 114 4.60 -6.29 15.88
N GLN A 115 4.03 -5.60 14.89
CA GLN A 115 3.75 -6.18 13.57
C GLN A 115 5.03 -6.65 12.86
N ASN A 116 6.10 -5.86 12.92
CA ASN A 116 7.39 -6.25 12.39
C ASN A 116 7.97 -7.46 13.15
N GLY A 117 7.89 -7.46 14.49
CA GLY A 117 8.31 -8.58 15.33
C GLY A 117 7.56 -9.88 15.02
N VAL A 118 6.24 -9.82 14.88
CA VAL A 118 5.40 -10.97 14.49
C VAL A 118 5.78 -11.47 13.09
N SER A 119 6.05 -10.57 12.15
CA SER A 119 6.47 -10.95 10.79
C SER A 119 7.81 -11.71 10.81
N ILE A 120 8.77 -11.25 11.61
CA ILE A 120 10.07 -11.93 11.79
C ILE A 120 9.89 -13.28 12.49
N TRP A 121 9.08 -13.33 13.54
CA TRP A 121 8.77 -14.58 14.25
C TRP A 121 8.16 -15.63 13.32
N PHE A 122 7.19 -15.22 12.49
CA PHE A 122 6.54 -16.11 11.53
C PHE A 122 7.54 -16.66 10.51
N ILE A 123 8.44 -15.80 9.99
CA ILE A 123 9.51 -16.24 9.08
C ILE A 123 10.45 -17.26 9.74
N ILE A 124 10.79 -17.10 11.02
CA ILE A 124 11.72 -18.00 11.72
C ILE A 124 11.06 -19.35 12.01
N CYS A 125 9.80 -19.34 12.48
CA CYS A 125 9.08 -20.54 12.87
C CYS A 125 8.74 -21.46 11.67
N PHE A 126 8.45 -20.87 10.50
CA PHE A 126 8.05 -21.60 9.29
C PHE A 126 9.19 -21.79 8.27
N ARG A 127 10.44 -21.56 8.65
CA ARG A 127 11.63 -21.75 7.78
C ARG A 127 12.35 -23.09 7.99
N TYR A 128 11.73 -23.98 8.77
CA TYR A 128 11.96 -25.43 8.81
C TYR A 128 10.68 -26.15 8.38
#